data_AF-B6H3E1-F1
#
_entry.id   AF-B6H3E1-F1
#
_cell.length_a   1.000
_cell.length_b   1.000
_cell.length_c   1.000
_cell.angle_alpha   90.00
_cell.angle_beta   90.00
_cell.angle_gamma   90.00
#
_symmetry.space_group_name_H-M   'P 1'
#
loop_
_entity.id
_entity.type
_entity.pdbx_description
1 polymer ?
#
loop_
_entity_poly.entity_id
_entity_poly.type
_entity_poly.pdbx_seq_one_letter_code
_entity_poly.pdbx_strand_id
1 'polypeptide(L)'
;MLATTVVEVSAHTIPLDCITPIPKTRVSFHPKPHAVSPKPEITYTHPETSAICPTSTRLKAEEIMNIVERYGSHERTTTAGEWLGRSSFTPRVQIHIAASRAIPMVLPAFPMKSNNRMDKVLGALPDLGDELGLARLVNLCRDIKAVYPPGAVVVIVTDGICYNDLTGISDEEVWEYGNRLRKIAVEKGYACIQFHRIMNMLGLYTAAQISKSDYVKLCGLSRAELHRRCGRPEFDVDKFLKSDEDYLRTYNGYDKFMKVDLKFSPVTKDCAGPKQYKKKIKSIAKEMIVRGVEYAELVRQIYPDSLRLSIHPSSGQTKLSFPLIPQKNSFSMSPWHCSVAVTTAGEFITAHQSAHRQKFDLIKRDGQPYFFRESSPLFNWDASVDFEHHYGQNLVVRARKQINQELSDSDLDKLAHLAIQQKSVSFVYV
;
A
#
# COMPACT_ATOMS: atom_id res chain seq x y z
N MET A 1 16.07 27.23 -56.55
CA MET A 1 14.76 26.58 -56.73
C MET A 1 14.74 25.39 -55.76
N LEU A 2 14.28 25.59 -54.51
CA LEU A 2 12.91 25.30 -54.00
C LEU A 2 12.58 23.80 -54.16
N ALA A 3 12.27 23.01 -53.13
CA ALA A 3 11.48 23.35 -51.94
C ALA A 3 11.92 22.62 -50.66
N THR A 4 12.03 23.40 -49.59
CA THR A 4 12.11 22.98 -48.19
C THR A 4 10.68 22.80 -47.68
N THR A 5 10.32 21.64 -47.12
CA THR A 5 9.03 21.46 -46.46
C THR A 5 9.20 21.76 -44.98
N VAL A 6 8.81 22.98 -44.59
CA VAL A 6 8.68 23.43 -43.21
C VAL A 6 7.34 22.91 -42.69
N VAL A 7 7.34 22.14 -41.60
CA VAL A 7 6.14 21.82 -40.85
C VAL A 7 6.03 22.86 -39.73
N GLU A 8 5.18 23.86 -39.92
CA GLU A 8 4.77 24.79 -38.87
C GLU A 8 3.92 24.07 -37.82
N VAL A 9 4.38 24.09 -36.58
CA VAL A 9 3.56 23.73 -35.41
C VAL A 9 2.77 24.96 -35.01
N SER A 10 1.50 25.04 -35.43
CA SER A 10 0.56 26.05 -34.95
C SER A 10 0.20 25.78 -33.49
N ALA A 11 0.64 26.67 -32.59
CA ALA A 11 0.14 26.73 -31.23
C ALA A 11 -1.25 27.38 -31.24
N HIS A 12 -2.30 26.56 -31.16
CA HIS A 12 -3.64 27.04 -30.85
C HIS A 12 -3.93 26.90 -29.36
N THR A 13 -3.78 28.01 -28.65
CA THR A 13 -4.42 28.29 -27.36
C THR A 13 -5.93 28.27 -27.54
N ILE A 14 -6.61 27.28 -26.97
CA ILE A 14 -8.09 27.25 -26.90
C ILE A 14 -8.50 27.95 -25.59
N PRO A 15 -9.40 28.96 -25.64
CA PRO A 15 -9.91 29.62 -24.44
C PRO A 15 -10.69 28.65 -23.54
N LEU A 16 -10.44 28.78 -22.24
CA LEU A 16 -11.28 28.21 -21.19
C LEU A 16 -12.65 28.90 -21.25
N ASP A 17 -13.63 28.27 -21.90
CA ASP A 17 -15.07 28.36 -21.62
C ASP A 17 -15.86 27.82 -22.82
N CYS A 18 -16.25 26.55 -22.74
CA CYS A 18 -17.45 25.93 -23.34
C CYS A 18 -17.29 24.40 -23.32
N ILE A 19 -17.64 23.76 -22.21
CA ILE A 19 -18.00 22.33 -22.20
C ILE A 19 -19.41 22.23 -21.67
N THR A 20 -20.34 21.93 -22.57
CA THR A 20 -21.72 21.57 -22.27
C THR A 20 -21.76 20.25 -21.49
N PRO A 21 -22.54 20.15 -20.40
CA PRO A 21 -22.54 18.97 -19.54
C PRO A 21 -23.34 17.81 -20.17
N ILE A 22 -22.71 16.64 -20.28
CA ILE A 22 -23.36 15.35 -20.55
C ILE A 22 -24.28 15.00 -19.36
N PRO A 23 -25.47 14.39 -19.57
CA PRO A 23 -26.44 14.16 -18.51
C PRO A 23 -25.88 13.23 -17.43
N LYS A 24 -25.87 13.72 -16.18
CA LYS A 24 -25.52 12.96 -14.99
C LYS A 24 -26.60 11.93 -14.70
N THR A 25 -26.29 10.64 -14.81
CA THR A 25 -27.11 9.58 -14.20
C THR A 25 -27.03 9.73 -12.68
N ARG A 26 -28.04 10.36 -12.09
CA ARG A 26 -28.15 10.64 -10.66
C ARG A 26 -28.57 9.36 -9.95
N VAL A 27 -27.64 8.64 -9.34
CA VAL A 27 -27.98 7.59 -8.37
C VAL A 27 -28.24 8.26 -7.02
N SER A 28 -29.51 8.43 -6.67
CA SER A 28 -29.94 8.88 -5.34
C SER A 28 -30.17 7.68 -4.42
N PHE A 29 -29.48 7.62 -3.29
CA PHE A 29 -29.80 6.71 -2.20
C PHE A 29 -30.49 7.49 -1.09
N HIS A 30 -31.75 7.13 -0.79
CA HIS A 30 -32.46 7.62 0.39
C HIS A 30 -32.21 6.71 1.59
N PRO A 31 -31.98 7.27 2.79
CA PRO A 31 -31.80 6.49 4.00
C PRO A 31 -33.17 6.15 4.63
N LYS A 32 -33.45 4.84 4.74
CA LYS A 32 -34.49 4.13 5.53
C LYS A 32 -35.68 3.53 4.75
N PRO A 33 -36.19 2.35 5.18
CA PRO A 33 -37.04 1.48 4.36
C PRO A 33 -38.52 1.78 4.56
N HIS A 34 -39.26 1.92 3.46
CA HIS A 34 -40.73 1.83 3.48
C HIS A 34 -41.20 0.74 2.52
N ALA A 35 -42.26 0.04 2.93
CA ALA A 35 -42.85 -1.08 2.22
C ALA A 35 -43.38 -0.67 0.84
N VAL A 36 -43.02 -1.43 -0.19
CA VAL A 36 -43.37 -1.17 -1.59
C VAL A 36 -44.63 -1.96 -1.97
N SER A 37 -45.66 -1.27 -2.46
CA SER A 37 -46.81 -1.89 -3.15
C SER A 37 -46.44 -2.15 -4.62
N PRO A 38 -46.94 -3.24 -5.25
CA PRO A 38 -46.48 -3.65 -6.58
C PRO A 38 -47.02 -2.74 -7.69
N LYS A 39 -46.17 -2.39 -8.65
CA LYS A 39 -46.52 -1.69 -9.90
C LYS A 39 -45.65 -2.21 -11.05
N PRO A 40 -46.11 -2.07 -12.31
CA PRO A 40 -46.27 -3.16 -13.26
C PRO A 40 -44.99 -3.47 -14.06
N GLU A 41 -44.92 -4.72 -14.53
CA GLU A 41 -43.84 -5.24 -15.39
C GLU A 41 -43.71 -4.44 -16.69
N ILE A 42 -42.52 -3.91 -16.92
CA ILE A 42 -42.04 -3.49 -18.23
C ILE A 42 -40.84 -4.39 -18.53
N THR A 43 -41.01 -5.26 -19.51
CA THR A 43 -40.00 -6.23 -19.94
C THR A 43 -38.89 -5.50 -20.70
N TYR A 44 -37.73 -5.31 -20.05
CA TYR A 44 -36.48 -4.95 -20.74
C TYR A 44 -35.67 -6.22 -20.96
N THR A 45 -35.47 -6.60 -22.21
CA THR A 45 -34.54 -7.66 -22.60
C THR A 45 -33.10 -7.21 -22.35
N HIS A 46 -32.50 -7.71 -21.26
CA HIS A 46 -31.06 -7.59 -21.03
C HIS A 46 -30.30 -8.50 -22.01
N PRO A 47 -29.14 -8.05 -22.55
CA PRO A 47 -28.25 -8.95 -23.27
C PRO A 47 -27.78 -10.06 -22.33
N GLU A 48 -27.85 -11.30 -22.79
CA GLU A 48 -27.53 -12.50 -22.02
C GLU A 48 -26.12 -12.42 -21.41
N THR A 49 -26.05 -12.20 -20.10
CA THR A 49 -24.85 -12.47 -19.32
C THR A 49 -24.64 -13.97 -19.36
N SER A 50 -23.74 -14.46 -20.21
CA SER A 50 -23.33 -15.87 -20.26
C SER A 50 -23.01 -16.35 -18.84
N ALA A 51 -23.90 -17.16 -18.25
CA ALA A 51 -23.68 -17.75 -16.94
C ALA A 51 -22.44 -18.65 -17.01
N ILE A 52 -21.36 -18.25 -16.33
CA ILE A 52 -20.12 -19.05 -16.30
C ILE A 52 -20.45 -20.39 -15.64
N CYS A 53 -20.13 -21.49 -16.33
CA CYS A 53 -20.29 -22.84 -15.79
C CYS A 53 -19.62 -22.96 -14.39
N PRO A 54 -20.30 -23.53 -13.37
CA PRO A 54 -19.75 -23.64 -12.01
C PRO A 54 -18.34 -24.26 -11.93
N THR A 55 -18.07 -25.26 -12.78
CA THR A 55 -16.75 -25.88 -12.91
C THR A 55 -15.69 -24.90 -13.40
N SER A 56 -16.03 -24.04 -14.36
CA SER A 56 -15.15 -22.99 -14.88
C SER A 56 -14.86 -21.92 -13.81
N THR A 57 -15.87 -21.55 -13.02
CA THR A 57 -15.70 -20.61 -11.89
C THR A 57 -14.74 -21.17 -10.86
N ARG A 58 -14.85 -22.46 -10.51
CA ARG A 58 -13.97 -23.12 -9.55
C ARG A 58 -12.52 -23.14 -10.04
N LEU A 59 -12.27 -23.63 -11.26
CA LEU A 59 -10.92 -23.71 -11.82
C LEU A 59 -10.27 -22.33 -11.94
N LYS A 60 -11.04 -21.31 -12.34
CA LYS A 60 -10.53 -19.93 -12.42
C LYS A 60 -10.21 -19.37 -11.03
N ALA A 61 -11.03 -19.66 -10.02
CA ALA A 61 -10.75 -19.26 -8.65
C ALA A 61 -9.46 -19.91 -8.12
N GLU A 62 -9.22 -21.19 -8.42
CA GLU A 62 -8.00 -21.91 -8.06
C GLU A 62 -6.75 -21.27 -8.70
N GLU A 63 -6.83 -20.93 -9.99
CA GLU A 63 -5.76 -20.24 -10.73
C GLU A 63 -5.42 -18.87 -10.09
N ILE A 64 -6.44 -18.09 -9.74
CA ILE A 64 -6.24 -16.79 -9.07
C ILE A 64 -5.64 -16.99 -7.68
N MET A 65 -6.11 -17.98 -6.92
CA MET A 65 -5.55 -18.27 -5.60
C MET A 65 -4.10 -18.74 -5.67
N ASN A 66 -3.69 -19.44 -6.75
CA ASN A 66 -2.28 -19.76 -7.00
C ASN A 66 -1.44 -18.48 -7.18
N ILE A 67 -1.97 -17.48 -7.88
CA ILE A 67 -1.29 -16.19 -8.02
C ILE A 67 -1.17 -15.52 -6.65
N VAL A 68 -2.26 -15.39 -5.89
CA VAL A 68 -2.25 -14.74 -4.57
C VAL A 68 -1.28 -15.46 -3.60
N GLU A 69 -1.26 -16.79 -3.62
CA GLU A 69 -0.37 -17.59 -2.79
C GLU A 69 1.11 -17.28 -3.08
N ARG A 70 1.53 -17.14 -4.35
CA ARG A 70 2.93 -16.79 -4.69
C ARG A 70 3.37 -15.42 -4.16
N TYR A 71 2.43 -14.52 -3.92
CA TYR A 71 2.70 -13.22 -3.33
C TYR A 71 2.68 -13.24 -1.79
N GLY A 72 2.21 -14.32 -1.18
CA GLY A 72 2.10 -14.42 0.26
C GLY A 72 3.39 -14.84 0.95
N SER A 73 3.36 -14.81 2.28
CA SER A 73 4.34 -15.48 3.13
C SER A 73 3.60 -16.38 4.11
N HIS A 74 3.82 -17.69 3.99
CA HIS A 74 2.98 -18.70 4.61
C HIS A 74 3.75 -19.39 5.74
N GLU A 75 3.37 -19.10 6.98
CA GLU A 75 4.03 -19.70 8.17
C GLU A 75 3.46 -21.07 8.53
N ARG A 76 2.24 -21.40 8.09
CA ARG A 76 1.56 -22.65 8.40
C ARG A 76 0.92 -23.25 7.14
N THR A 77 1.12 -24.55 6.97
CA THR A 77 0.46 -25.39 5.97
C THR A 77 -0.36 -26.47 6.68
N THR A 78 -1.34 -27.05 5.99
CA THR A 78 -2.03 -28.27 6.48
C THR A 78 -1.04 -29.43 6.58
N THR A 79 -1.45 -30.54 7.16
CA THR A 79 -0.65 -31.78 7.17
C THR A 79 -0.28 -32.25 5.75
N ALA A 80 -1.08 -31.87 4.75
CA ALA A 80 -0.84 -32.14 3.33
C ALA A 80 0.00 -31.05 2.63
N GLY A 81 0.51 -30.05 3.36
CA GLY A 81 1.30 -28.96 2.81
C GLY A 81 0.48 -27.81 2.20
N GLU A 82 -0.85 -27.82 2.34
CA GLU A 82 -1.70 -26.80 1.71
C GLU A 82 -1.76 -25.50 2.52
N TRP A 83 -1.78 -24.38 1.81
CA TRP A 83 -1.99 -23.08 2.43
C TRP A 83 -3.41 -22.91 2.95
N LEU A 84 -3.56 -22.72 4.28
CA LEU A 84 -4.86 -22.55 4.95
C LEU A 84 -5.70 -21.39 4.40
N GLY A 85 -5.07 -20.35 3.84
CA GLY A 85 -5.80 -19.23 3.23
C GLY A 85 -6.64 -19.65 2.02
N ARG A 86 -6.28 -20.76 1.36
CA ARG A 86 -7.00 -21.23 0.18
C ARG A 86 -8.46 -21.56 0.48
N SER A 87 -8.74 -22.36 1.51
CA SER A 87 -10.10 -22.76 1.86
C SER A 87 -10.94 -21.57 2.33
N SER A 88 -10.34 -20.65 3.09
CA SER A 88 -11.02 -19.43 3.54
C SER A 88 -11.39 -18.49 2.39
N PHE A 89 -10.51 -18.29 1.41
CA PHE A 89 -10.66 -17.19 0.46
C PHE A 89 -11.12 -17.61 -0.95
N THR A 90 -11.04 -18.89 -1.32
CA THR A 90 -11.57 -19.37 -2.61
C THR A 90 -13.06 -19.04 -2.79
N PRO A 91 -13.96 -19.25 -1.81
CA PRO A 91 -15.38 -18.91 -1.97
C PRO A 91 -15.61 -17.43 -2.28
N ARG A 92 -14.80 -16.54 -1.70
CA ARG A 92 -14.85 -15.09 -1.95
C ARG A 92 -14.49 -14.79 -3.39
N VAL A 93 -13.40 -15.36 -3.91
CA VAL A 93 -13.01 -15.23 -5.33
C VAL A 93 -14.14 -15.70 -6.26
N GLN A 94 -14.78 -16.83 -5.95
CA GLN A 94 -15.87 -17.39 -6.76
C GLN A 94 -17.07 -16.44 -6.85
N ILE A 95 -17.44 -15.74 -5.76
CA ILE A 95 -18.51 -14.71 -5.78
C ILE A 95 -18.23 -13.63 -6.83
N HIS A 96 -16.97 -13.19 -6.94
CA HIS A 96 -16.58 -12.14 -7.88
C HIS A 96 -16.49 -12.64 -9.33
N ILE A 97 -16.00 -13.85 -9.53
CA ILE A 97 -15.93 -14.48 -10.86
C ILE A 97 -17.34 -14.74 -11.40
N ALA A 98 -18.22 -15.33 -10.59
CA ALA A 98 -19.60 -15.60 -10.99
C ALA A 98 -20.35 -14.32 -11.41
N ALA A 99 -20.01 -13.18 -10.79
CA ALA A 99 -20.55 -11.87 -11.11
C ALA A 99 -19.75 -11.10 -12.19
N SER A 100 -18.73 -11.72 -12.81
CA SER A 100 -17.86 -11.10 -13.83
C SER A 100 -17.30 -9.73 -13.43
N ARG A 101 -16.99 -9.54 -12.14
CA ARG A 101 -16.47 -8.27 -11.59
C ARG A 101 -15.05 -8.40 -11.10
N ALA A 102 -14.35 -7.26 -10.99
CA ALA A 102 -13.03 -7.21 -10.39
C ALA A 102 -13.05 -7.78 -8.96
N ILE A 103 -11.99 -8.49 -8.60
CA ILE A 103 -11.82 -9.07 -7.26
C ILE A 103 -11.28 -7.98 -6.32
N PRO A 104 -12.03 -7.56 -5.29
CA PRO A 104 -11.57 -6.61 -4.30
C PRO A 104 -10.64 -7.32 -3.31
N MET A 105 -9.50 -6.68 -3.08
CA MET A 105 -8.55 -7.06 -2.06
C MET A 105 -8.40 -5.89 -1.11
N VAL A 106 -8.64 -6.07 0.18
CA VAL A 106 -8.53 -4.99 1.18
C VAL A 106 -7.23 -5.14 1.96
N LEU A 107 -6.50 -4.04 2.12
CA LEU A 107 -5.23 -4.02 2.84
C LEU A 107 -5.20 -2.88 3.86
N PRO A 108 -5.33 -3.18 5.16
CA PRO A 108 -4.94 -2.29 6.25
C PRO A 108 -3.42 -2.06 6.22
N ALA A 109 -2.98 -0.87 5.81
CA ALA A 109 -1.58 -0.54 5.63
C ALA A 109 -1.35 0.96 5.40
N PHE A 110 -0.07 1.33 5.35
CA PHE A 110 0.39 2.68 5.06
C PHE A 110 -0.21 3.73 6.02
N PRO A 111 -0.02 3.59 7.35
CA PRO A 111 -0.56 4.50 8.34
C PRO A 111 0.14 5.87 8.29
N MET A 112 1.43 5.88 8.61
CA MET A 112 2.39 6.99 8.64
C MET A 112 3.78 6.43 8.95
N LYS A 113 4.86 7.15 8.60
CA LYS A 113 6.24 6.78 8.98
C LYS A 113 6.44 6.85 10.49
N SER A 114 7.34 6.02 11.02
CA SER A 114 7.74 6.04 12.43
C SER A 114 8.24 7.40 12.91
N ASN A 115 7.98 7.72 14.18
CA ASN A 115 8.57 8.87 14.87
C ASN A 115 10.10 8.76 15.04
N ASN A 116 10.66 7.55 14.95
CA ASN A 116 12.10 7.37 15.06
C ASN A 116 12.82 7.67 13.73
N ARG A 117 12.98 8.96 13.44
CA ARG A 117 13.70 9.49 12.26
C ARG A 117 15.21 9.57 12.42
N MET A 118 15.73 9.16 13.58
CA MET A 118 17.17 9.14 13.86
C MET A 118 17.78 7.78 13.52
N ASP A 119 17.10 6.71 13.95
CA ASP A 119 17.59 5.34 13.88
C ASP A 119 16.80 4.48 12.88
N LYS A 120 15.49 4.72 12.69
CA LYS A 120 14.59 3.73 12.07
C LYS A 120 14.18 4.04 10.62
N VAL A 121 13.60 5.21 10.37
CA VAL A 121 13.09 5.64 9.05
C VAL A 121 13.78 6.90 8.55
N LEU A 122 13.78 7.15 7.25
CA LEU A 122 14.48 8.28 6.63
C LEU A 122 13.83 9.66 6.87
N GLY A 123 12.52 9.69 7.09
CA GLY A 123 11.75 10.91 7.26
C GLY A 123 10.27 10.62 7.49
N ALA A 124 9.44 11.67 7.42
CA ALA A 124 8.00 11.57 7.64
C ALA A 124 7.20 11.19 6.38
N LEU A 125 7.77 11.46 5.19
CA LEU A 125 7.10 11.23 3.91
C LEU A 125 7.42 9.84 3.34
N PRO A 126 6.58 9.34 2.41
CA PRO A 126 6.87 8.11 1.67
C PRO A 126 8.22 8.16 0.96
N ASP A 127 8.95 7.06 1.02
CA ASP A 127 10.26 6.88 0.39
C ASP A 127 10.23 5.67 -0.58
N LEU A 128 11.39 5.21 -1.07
CA LEU A 128 11.43 4.11 -2.04
C LEU A 128 10.71 2.86 -1.53
N GLY A 129 10.75 2.57 -0.23
CA GLY A 129 10.07 1.40 0.32
C GLY A 129 8.56 1.44 0.11
N ASP A 130 7.96 2.62 0.24
CA ASP A 130 6.54 2.80 0.01
C ASP A 130 6.19 2.66 -1.48
N GLU A 131 7.01 3.23 -2.38
CA GLU A 131 6.84 3.09 -3.84
C GLU A 131 6.93 1.61 -4.26
N LEU A 132 7.89 0.85 -3.73
CA LEU A 132 8.05 -0.58 -3.99
C LEU A 132 6.85 -1.39 -3.49
N GLY A 133 6.34 -1.06 -2.30
CA GLY A 133 5.15 -1.71 -1.74
C GLY A 133 3.92 -1.51 -2.62
N LEU A 134 3.68 -0.27 -3.09
CA LEU A 134 2.59 0.04 -4.03
C LEU A 134 2.78 -0.70 -5.36
N ALA A 135 3.98 -0.68 -5.93
CA ALA A 135 4.30 -1.35 -7.18
C ALA A 135 4.07 -2.87 -7.10
N ARG A 136 4.40 -3.49 -5.96
CA ARG A 136 4.16 -4.92 -5.73
C ARG A 136 2.66 -5.27 -5.74
N LEU A 137 1.83 -4.42 -5.13
CA LEU A 137 0.37 -4.59 -5.14
C LEU A 137 -0.20 -4.47 -6.56
N VAL A 138 0.32 -3.53 -7.35
CA VAL A 138 -0.04 -3.36 -8.76
C VAL A 138 0.36 -4.59 -9.58
N ASN A 139 1.55 -5.15 -9.31
CA ASN A 139 2.01 -6.35 -9.99
C ASN A 139 1.10 -7.55 -9.69
N LEU A 140 0.61 -7.70 -8.46
CA LEU A 140 -0.42 -8.71 -8.12
C LEU A 140 -1.68 -8.52 -8.97
N CYS A 141 -2.22 -7.29 -9.03
CA CYS A 141 -3.41 -7.00 -9.83
C CYS A 141 -3.20 -7.29 -11.31
N ARG A 142 -2.01 -6.96 -11.84
CA ARG A 142 -1.62 -7.23 -13.24
C ARG A 142 -1.59 -8.72 -13.53
N ASP A 143 -0.96 -9.51 -12.66
CA ASP A 143 -0.85 -10.96 -12.85
C ASP A 143 -2.24 -11.63 -12.77
N ILE A 144 -3.14 -11.16 -11.90
CA ILE A 144 -4.54 -11.62 -11.88
C ILE A 144 -5.27 -11.23 -13.17
N LYS A 145 -5.11 -9.98 -13.63
CA LYS A 145 -5.74 -9.49 -14.87
C LYS A 145 -5.33 -10.28 -16.11
N ALA A 146 -4.11 -10.81 -16.13
CA ALA A 146 -3.62 -11.65 -17.23
C ALA A 146 -4.42 -12.95 -17.39
N VAL A 147 -5.00 -13.50 -16.31
CA VAL A 147 -5.78 -14.75 -16.34
C VAL A 147 -7.29 -14.53 -16.17
N TYR A 148 -7.71 -13.35 -15.71
CA TYR A 148 -9.10 -12.97 -15.46
C TYR A 148 -9.31 -11.51 -15.91
N PRO A 149 -9.95 -11.25 -17.07
CA PRO A 149 -10.00 -9.92 -17.68
C PRO A 149 -10.56 -8.79 -16.79
N PRO A 150 -11.60 -9.00 -15.95
CA PRO A 150 -12.04 -7.98 -14.98
C PRO A 150 -10.97 -7.61 -13.94
N GLY A 151 -9.99 -8.50 -13.72
CA GLY A 151 -8.83 -8.27 -12.88
C GLY A 151 -9.14 -8.19 -11.40
N ALA A 152 -8.31 -7.44 -10.69
CA ALA A 152 -8.44 -7.19 -9.26
C ALA A 152 -8.17 -5.71 -8.93
N VAL A 153 -8.71 -5.28 -7.79
CA VAL A 153 -8.50 -3.96 -7.21
C VAL A 153 -8.00 -4.13 -5.79
N VAL A 154 -6.96 -3.39 -5.41
CA VAL A 154 -6.54 -3.29 -4.01
C VAL A 154 -7.08 -2.01 -3.41
N VAL A 155 -7.88 -2.14 -2.36
CA VAL A 155 -8.33 -1.03 -1.53
C VAL A 155 -7.41 -0.94 -0.32
N ILE A 156 -6.50 0.03 -0.34
CA ILE A 156 -5.67 0.39 0.80
C ILE A 156 -6.55 1.16 1.79
N VAL A 157 -6.81 0.54 2.94
CA VAL A 157 -7.54 1.17 4.03
C VAL A 157 -6.52 1.69 5.03
N THR A 158 -6.28 3.00 4.98
CA THR A 158 -5.23 3.62 5.80
C THR A 158 -5.69 3.71 7.25
N ASP A 159 -4.89 3.21 8.16
CA ASP A 159 -5.18 3.06 9.59
C ASP A 159 -4.40 4.05 10.47
N GLY A 160 -3.70 5.03 9.88
CA GLY A 160 -2.88 5.99 10.63
C GLY A 160 -3.67 6.75 11.70
N ILE A 161 -4.87 7.25 11.38
CA ILE A 161 -5.73 7.97 12.33
C ILE A 161 -6.24 7.08 13.48
N CYS A 162 -6.21 5.77 13.32
CA CYS A 162 -6.52 4.85 14.40
C CYS A 162 -5.45 4.88 15.49
N TYR A 163 -4.20 5.26 15.20
CA TYR A 163 -3.08 5.05 16.12
C TYR A 163 -2.17 6.27 16.34
N ASN A 164 -2.24 7.28 15.49
CA ASN A 164 -1.23 8.34 15.46
C ASN A 164 -1.10 9.09 16.78
N ASP A 165 -2.21 9.37 17.47
CA ASP A 165 -2.25 9.97 18.81
C ASP A 165 -1.58 9.10 19.88
N LEU A 166 -1.71 7.76 19.78
CA LEU A 166 -1.00 6.82 20.67
C LEU A 166 0.52 6.86 20.46
N THR A 167 0.94 7.20 19.25
CA THR A 167 2.36 7.23 18.85
C THR A 167 3.00 8.61 18.95
N GLY A 168 2.21 9.67 19.09
CA GLY A 168 2.67 11.06 19.10
C GLY A 168 2.93 11.66 17.72
N ILE A 169 2.25 11.17 16.68
CA ILE A 169 2.30 11.73 15.33
C ILE A 169 1.05 12.59 15.11
N SER A 170 1.21 13.82 14.63
CA SER A 170 0.07 14.73 14.46
C SER A 170 -0.86 14.29 13.33
N ASP A 171 -2.13 14.69 13.39
CA ASP A 171 -3.11 14.40 12.35
C ASP A 171 -2.67 15.02 10.99
N GLU A 172 -1.99 16.17 11.01
CA GLU A 172 -1.40 16.81 9.82
C GLU A 172 -0.34 15.95 9.15
N GLU A 173 0.54 15.32 9.92
CA GLU A 173 1.63 14.50 9.36
C GLU A 173 1.07 13.22 8.73
N VAL A 174 0.07 12.61 9.36
CA VAL A 174 -0.67 11.48 8.75
C VAL A 174 -1.32 11.92 7.44
N TRP A 175 -1.89 13.14 7.38
CA TRP A 175 -2.42 13.68 6.14
C TRP A 175 -1.35 13.83 5.07
N GLU A 176 -0.19 14.42 5.39
CA GLU A 176 0.90 14.63 4.41
C GLU A 176 1.39 13.31 3.84
N TYR A 177 1.66 12.32 4.70
CA TYR A 177 2.12 11.00 4.27
C TYR A 177 1.09 10.33 3.35
N GLY A 178 -0.17 10.26 3.79
CA GLY A 178 -1.24 9.64 3.00
C GLY A 178 -1.54 10.40 1.71
N ASN A 179 -1.44 11.73 1.71
CA ASN A 179 -1.64 12.57 0.52
C ASN A 179 -0.53 12.35 -0.50
N ARG A 180 0.73 12.28 -0.04
CA ARG A 180 1.86 11.94 -0.92
C ARG A 180 1.72 10.54 -1.53
N LEU A 181 1.30 9.53 -0.77
CA LEU A 181 1.04 8.19 -1.33
C LEU A 181 0.00 8.18 -2.45
N ARG A 182 -1.10 8.92 -2.27
CA ARG A 182 -2.13 9.05 -3.31
C ARG A 182 -1.58 9.72 -4.56
N LYS A 183 -0.75 10.77 -4.40
CA LYS A 183 -0.06 11.41 -5.53
C LYS A 183 0.87 10.44 -6.26
N ILE A 184 1.67 9.65 -5.53
CA ILE A 184 2.52 8.59 -6.13
C ILE A 184 1.68 7.64 -6.99
N ALA A 185 0.55 7.16 -6.47
CA ALA A 185 -0.31 6.23 -7.21
C ALA A 185 -0.85 6.85 -8.50
N VAL A 186 -1.19 8.14 -8.50
CA VAL A 186 -1.62 8.87 -9.70
C VAL A 186 -0.46 9.07 -10.68
N GLU A 187 0.69 9.56 -10.19
CA GLU A 187 1.92 9.79 -10.98
C GLU A 187 2.39 8.51 -11.69
N LYS A 188 2.26 7.36 -11.04
CA LYS A 188 2.65 6.04 -11.58
C LYS A 188 1.54 5.35 -12.38
N GLY A 189 0.34 5.93 -12.48
CA GLY A 189 -0.79 5.34 -13.22
C GLY A 189 -1.36 4.07 -12.59
N TYR A 190 -1.30 3.93 -11.26
CA TYR A 190 -1.75 2.74 -10.53
C TYR A 190 -3.27 2.66 -10.38
N ALA A 191 -3.98 2.55 -11.50
CA ALA A 191 -5.44 2.56 -11.57
C ALA A 191 -6.14 1.44 -10.77
N CYS A 192 -5.44 0.33 -10.47
CA CYS A 192 -5.97 -0.76 -9.66
C CYS A 192 -5.85 -0.53 -8.14
N ILE A 193 -5.27 0.59 -7.70
CA ILE A 193 -5.13 0.94 -6.28
C ILE A 193 -6.16 2.01 -5.92
N GLN A 194 -6.94 1.74 -4.87
CA GLN A 194 -7.86 2.68 -4.25
C GLN A 194 -7.43 2.96 -2.81
N PHE A 195 -7.74 4.16 -2.32
CA PHE A 195 -7.40 4.57 -0.95
C PHE A 195 -8.65 4.99 -0.21
N HIS A 196 -8.99 4.28 0.84
CA HIS A 196 -10.10 4.63 1.71
C HIS A 196 -9.57 5.01 3.09
N ARG A 197 -9.92 6.23 3.54
CA ARG A 197 -9.61 6.69 4.89
C ARG A 197 -10.67 6.14 5.86
N ILE A 198 -10.34 6.10 7.14
CA ILE A 198 -11.30 5.75 8.20
C ILE A 198 -12.61 6.57 8.10
N MET A 199 -12.51 7.88 7.87
CA MET A 199 -13.67 8.77 7.71
C MET A 199 -14.54 8.43 6.49
N ASN A 200 -13.95 7.88 5.43
CA ASN A 200 -14.70 7.38 4.27
C ASN A 200 -15.47 6.11 4.64
N MET A 201 -14.82 5.18 5.33
CA MET A 201 -15.41 3.92 5.77
C MET A 201 -16.52 4.11 6.82
N LEU A 202 -16.42 5.14 7.65
CA LEU A 202 -17.44 5.49 8.64
C LEU A 202 -18.60 6.30 8.04
N GLY A 203 -18.49 6.74 6.79
CA GLY A 203 -19.49 7.59 6.14
C GLY A 203 -19.52 9.03 6.67
N LEU A 204 -18.47 9.46 7.39
CA LEU A 204 -18.34 10.84 7.88
C LEU A 204 -17.93 11.80 6.76
N TYR A 205 -17.30 11.27 5.71
CA TYR A 205 -16.91 12.03 4.52
C TYR A 205 -16.92 11.13 3.28
N THR A 206 -17.67 11.49 2.25
CA THR A 206 -17.89 10.61 1.09
C THR A 206 -17.11 11.02 -0.15
N ALA A 207 -16.58 12.24 -0.22
CA ALA A 207 -15.80 12.68 -1.37
C ALA A 207 -14.40 12.03 -1.38
N ALA A 208 -13.87 11.84 -2.60
CA ALA A 208 -12.56 11.23 -2.81
C ALA A 208 -11.41 12.13 -2.33
N GLN A 209 -11.54 13.44 -2.56
CA GLN A 209 -10.59 14.46 -2.16
C GLN A 209 -11.09 15.19 -0.91
N ILE A 210 -10.19 15.49 0.01
CA ILE A 210 -10.47 16.22 1.25
C ILE A 210 -9.34 17.21 1.52
N SER A 211 -9.70 18.42 1.95
CA SER A 211 -8.72 19.42 2.37
C SER A 211 -7.98 18.96 3.62
N LYS A 212 -6.76 19.47 3.84
CA LYS A 212 -6.02 19.19 5.09
C LYS A 212 -6.80 19.63 6.33
N SER A 213 -7.44 20.80 6.26
CA SER A 213 -8.22 21.36 7.37
C SER A 213 -9.40 20.46 7.74
N ASP A 214 -10.19 20.03 6.75
CA ASP A 214 -11.36 19.18 7.02
C ASP A 214 -10.96 17.79 7.48
N TYR A 215 -9.86 17.25 6.92
CA TYR A 215 -9.29 16.00 7.39
C TYR A 215 -8.96 16.05 8.88
N VAL A 216 -8.21 17.07 9.32
CA VAL A 216 -7.81 17.22 10.74
C VAL A 216 -9.04 17.35 11.65
N LYS A 217 -10.05 18.15 11.26
CA LYS A 217 -11.30 18.28 12.01
C LYS A 217 -12.03 16.94 12.21
N LEU A 218 -11.94 16.04 11.23
CA LEU A 218 -12.61 14.74 11.26
C LEU A 218 -11.83 13.65 12.00
N CYS A 219 -10.55 13.85 12.33
CA CYS A 219 -9.72 12.79 12.90
C CYS A 219 -10.22 12.30 14.27
N GLY A 220 -10.47 13.23 15.21
CA GLY A 220 -11.02 12.90 16.53
C GLY A 220 -12.42 12.27 16.44
N LEU A 221 -13.29 12.84 15.60
CA LEU A 221 -14.64 12.30 15.35
C LEU A 221 -14.61 10.89 14.76
N SER A 222 -13.66 10.61 13.87
CA SER A 222 -13.49 9.29 13.26
C SER A 222 -13.07 8.24 14.30
N ARG A 223 -12.16 8.58 15.23
CA ARG A 223 -11.78 7.69 16.33
C ARG A 223 -12.97 7.40 17.24
N ALA A 224 -13.72 8.43 17.64
CA ALA A 224 -14.89 8.27 18.48
C ALA A 224 -16.00 7.43 17.81
N GLU A 225 -16.26 7.66 16.52
CA GLU A 225 -17.29 6.94 15.78
C GLU A 225 -16.89 5.48 15.50
N LEU A 226 -15.60 5.21 15.25
CA LEU A 226 -15.08 3.84 15.18
C LEU A 226 -15.36 3.08 16.48
N HIS A 227 -14.96 3.66 17.61
CA HIS A 227 -15.18 3.04 18.92
C HIS A 227 -16.68 2.85 19.20
N ARG A 228 -17.52 3.84 18.87
CA ARG A 228 -18.97 3.73 19.06
C ARG A 228 -19.61 2.61 18.23
N ARG A 229 -19.16 2.38 16.98
CA ARG A 229 -19.75 1.37 16.08
C ARG A 229 -19.17 -0.03 16.27
N CYS A 230 -17.88 -0.13 16.54
CA CYS A 230 -17.12 -1.38 16.48
C CYS A 230 -16.51 -1.76 17.84
N GLY A 231 -16.53 -0.85 18.81
CA GLY A 231 -16.12 -1.11 20.18
C GLY A 231 -17.04 -2.12 20.84
N ARG A 232 -16.45 -2.94 21.71
CA ARG A 232 -17.18 -3.93 22.50
C ARG A 232 -17.29 -3.40 23.93
N PRO A 233 -18.50 -3.28 24.50
CA PRO A 233 -18.64 -3.01 25.93
C PRO A 233 -17.83 -4.03 26.73
N GLU A 234 -17.16 -3.56 27.80
CA GLU A 234 -16.40 -4.42 28.73
C GLU A 234 -15.27 -5.24 28.08
N PHE A 235 -14.69 -4.75 26.97
CA PHE A 235 -13.59 -5.45 26.30
C PHE A 235 -12.33 -5.54 27.17
N ASP A 236 -12.08 -6.72 27.72
CA ASP A 236 -10.85 -7.05 28.44
C ASP A 236 -9.77 -7.53 27.47
N VAL A 237 -8.84 -6.62 27.14
CA VAL A 237 -7.70 -6.91 26.26
C VAL A 237 -6.78 -8.00 26.82
N ASP A 238 -6.60 -8.09 28.13
CA ASP A 238 -5.72 -9.11 28.75
C ASP A 238 -6.33 -10.51 28.64
N LYS A 239 -7.66 -10.63 28.84
CA LYS A 239 -8.37 -11.89 28.62
C LYS A 239 -8.38 -12.26 27.13
N PHE A 240 -8.63 -11.29 26.25
CA PHE A 240 -8.67 -11.51 24.80
C PHE A 240 -7.35 -12.02 24.24
N LEU A 241 -6.22 -11.41 24.64
CA LEU A 241 -4.88 -11.82 24.21
C LEU A 241 -4.51 -13.24 24.66
N LYS A 242 -5.14 -13.78 25.72
CA LYS A 242 -4.94 -15.18 26.12
C LYS A 242 -5.72 -16.16 25.26
N SER A 243 -6.81 -15.72 24.64
CA SER A 243 -7.72 -16.58 23.85
C SER A 243 -7.46 -16.56 22.34
N ASP A 244 -6.68 -15.59 21.82
CA ASP A 244 -6.46 -15.42 20.38
C ASP A 244 -4.95 -15.34 20.05
N GLU A 245 -4.44 -16.38 19.40
CA GLU A 245 -3.00 -16.51 19.07
C GLU A 245 -2.52 -15.42 18.09
N ASP A 246 -3.35 -15.05 17.10
CA ASP A 246 -2.99 -14.07 16.07
C ASP A 246 -2.87 -12.67 16.67
N TYR A 247 -3.80 -12.30 17.58
CA TYR A 247 -3.71 -11.03 18.30
C TYR A 247 -2.60 -11.03 19.35
N LEU A 248 -2.34 -12.14 20.02
CA LEU A 248 -1.19 -12.27 20.94
C LEU A 248 0.14 -12.04 20.22
N ARG A 249 0.31 -12.66 19.04
CA ARG A 249 1.47 -12.46 18.17
C ARG A 249 1.61 -11.00 17.75
N THR A 250 0.50 -10.37 17.38
CA THR A 250 0.46 -8.94 17.03
C THR A 250 0.88 -8.05 18.20
N TYR A 251 0.34 -8.30 19.40
CA TYR A 251 0.70 -7.59 20.63
C TYR A 251 2.18 -7.73 20.97
N ASN A 252 2.73 -8.94 20.89
CA ASN A 252 4.15 -9.20 21.13
C ASN A 252 5.03 -8.44 20.12
N GLY A 253 4.57 -8.33 18.87
CA GLY A 253 5.17 -7.47 17.86
C GLY A 253 5.17 -5.99 18.30
N TYR A 254 4.03 -5.46 18.72
CA TYR A 254 3.93 -4.09 19.22
C TYR A 254 4.83 -3.84 20.44
N ASP A 255 4.80 -4.69 21.47
CA ASP A 255 5.68 -4.55 22.65
C ASP A 255 7.17 -4.56 22.26
N LYS A 256 7.55 -5.31 21.22
CA LYS A 256 8.94 -5.34 20.72
C LYS A 256 9.30 -4.09 19.93
N PHE A 257 8.56 -3.78 18.87
CA PHE A 257 8.97 -2.75 17.92
C PHE A 257 8.66 -1.33 18.40
N MET A 258 7.63 -1.13 19.23
CA MET A 258 7.29 0.20 19.79
C MET A 258 8.36 0.73 20.74
N LYS A 259 9.16 -0.15 21.35
CA LYS A 259 10.35 0.26 22.13
C LYS A 259 11.35 1.06 21.28
N VAL A 260 11.43 0.76 19.98
CA VAL A 260 12.29 1.49 19.05
C VAL A 260 11.54 2.68 18.43
N ASP A 261 10.27 2.50 18.02
CA ASP A 261 9.48 3.58 17.39
C ASP A 261 9.32 4.79 18.31
N LEU A 262 9.06 4.55 19.59
CA LEU A 262 8.72 5.61 20.53
C LEU A 262 9.94 6.19 21.24
N LYS A 263 11.16 5.74 20.95
CA LYS A 263 12.38 6.22 21.63
C LYS A 263 12.51 7.75 21.63
N PHE A 264 12.06 8.41 20.56
CA PHE A 264 12.10 9.87 20.40
C PHE A 264 10.70 10.49 20.30
N SER A 265 9.66 9.74 20.65
CA SER A 265 8.28 10.23 20.57
C SER A 265 7.96 11.19 21.72
N PRO A 266 7.14 12.24 21.49
CA PRO A 266 6.64 13.08 22.57
C PRO A 266 5.84 12.29 23.63
N VAL A 267 5.19 11.17 23.28
CA VAL A 267 4.35 10.40 24.22
C VAL A 267 5.15 9.67 25.31
N THR A 268 6.47 9.60 25.13
CA THR A 268 7.41 8.98 26.09
C THR A 268 8.42 9.97 26.65
N LYS A 269 8.31 11.27 26.30
CA LYS A 269 9.25 12.32 26.74
C LYS A 269 9.35 12.40 28.28
N ASP A 270 8.23 12.22 28.97
CA ASP A 270 8.14 12.35 30.43
C ASP A 270 8.36 11.01 31.18
N CYS A 271 8.87 9.98 30.50
CA CYS A 271 9.23 8.74 31.15
C CYS A 271 10.55 8.92 31.93
N ALA A 272 10.47 8.99 33.26
CA ALA A 272 11.59 9.21 34.17
C ALA A 272 12.65 8.08 34.18
N GLY A 273 12.37 6.93 33.55
CA GLY A 273 13.36 5.87 33.41
C GLY A 273 12.85 4.60 32.72
N PRO A 274 13.72 3.57 32.58
CA PRO A 274 13.44 2.37 31.76
C PRO A 274 12.21 1.58 32.19
N LYS A 275 11.91 1.53 33.51
CA LYS A 275 10.73 0.84 34.04
C LYS A 275 9.43 1.52 33.62
N GLN A 276 9.35 2.85 33.76
CA GLN A 276 8.18 3.64 33.35
C GLN A 276 8.01 3.61 31.84
N TYR A 277 9.11 3.71 31.08
CA TYR A 277 9.10 3.56 29.63
C TYR A 277 8.50 2.22 29.21
N LYS A 278 9.01 1.10 29.75
CA LYS A 278 8.48 -0.24 29.44
C LYS A 278 6.99 -0.38 29.80
N LYS A 279 6.56 0.21 30.92
CA LYS A 279 5.13 0.23 31.31
C LYS A 279 4.29 1.02 30.31
N LYS A 280 4.75 2.20 29.87
CA LYS A 280 4.07 3.03 28.86
C LYS A 280 3.97 2.32 27.51
N ILE A 281 5.05 1.67 27.04
CA ILE A 281 5.04 0.88 25.80
C ILE A 281 3.98 -0.23 25.86
N LYS A 282 3.93 -0.99 26.96
CA LYS A 282 2.91 -2.06 27.12
C LYS A 282 1.48 -1.50 27.11
N SER A 283 1.25 -0.35 27.74
CA SER A 283 -0.05 0.32 27.74
C SER A 283 -0.47 0.71 26.33
N ILE A 284 0.44 1.37 25.58
CA ILE A 284 0.20 1.76 24.19
C ILE A 284 -0.05 0.53 23.30
N ALA A 285 0.75 -0.53 23.46
CA ALA A 285 0.56 -1.77 22.70
C ALA A 285 -0.81 -2.40 22.94
N LYS A 286 -1.34 -2.36 24.17
CA LYS A 286 -2.70 -2.81 24.48
C LYS A 286 -3.76 -1.93 23.83
N GLU A 287 -3.63 -0.61 23.92
CA GLU A 287 -4.56 0.33 23.27
C GLU A 287 -4.58 0.16 21.74
N MET A 288 -3.42 -0.10 21.13
CA MET A 288 -3.34 -0.44 19.71
C MET A 288 -4.09 -1.74 19.38
N ILE A 289 -4.05 -2.76 20.25
CA ILE A 289 -4.84 -3.98 20.04
C ILE A 289 -6.33 -3.68 20.10
N VAL A 290 -6.78 -2.89 21.08
CA VAL A 290 -8.21 -2.50 21.19
C VAL A 290 -8.67 -1.82 19.90
N ARG A 291 -7.96 -0.77 19.47
CA ARG A 291 -8.30 -0.03 18.24
C ARG A 291 -8.14 -0.89 16.98
N GLY A 292 -7.18 -1.81 16.97
CA GLY A 292 -6.97 -2.75 15.87
C GLY A 292 -8.12 -3.75 15.72
N VAL A 293 -8.69 -4.25 16.83
CA VAL A 293 -9.88 -5.11 16.82
C VAL A 293 -11.08 -4.35 16.26
N GLU A 294 -11.31 -3.12 16.73
CA GLU A 294 -12.40 -2.26 16.25
C GLU A 294 -12.26 -1.96 14.75
N TYR A 295 -11.05 -1.58 14.32
CA TYR A 295 -10.77 -1.30 12.93
C TYR A 295 -10.92 -2.54 12.05
N ALA A 296 -10.47 -3.70 12.53
CA ALA A 296 -10.61 -4.96 11.84
C ALA A 296 -12.08 -5.37 11.64
N GLU A 297 -12.94 -5.03 12.60
CA GLU A 297 -14.39 -5.22 12.52
C GLU A 297 -15.01 -4.26 11.50
N LEU A 298 -14.65 -2.97 11.51
CA LEU A 298 -15.10 -2.03 10.49
C LEU A 298 -14.72 -2.49 9.07
N VAL A 299 -13.47 -2.91 8.87
CA VAL A 299 -13.01 -3.47 7.58
C VAL A 299 -13.87 -4.67 7.16
N ARG A 300 -14.21 -5.56 8.10
CA ARG A 300 -15.04 -6.74 7.82
C ARG A 300 -16.47 -6.36 7.43
N GLN A 301 -17.05 -5.34 8.06
CA GLN A 301 -18.39 -4.86 7.74
C GLN A 301 -18.44 -4.20 6.35
N ILE A 302 -17.42 -3.43 5.98
CA ILE A 302 -17.38 -2.69 4.70
C ILE A 302 -16.95 -3.57 3.52
N TYR A 303 -16.08 -4.57 3.74
CA TYR A 303 -15.56 -5.43 2.67
C TYR A 303 -15.67 -6.94 3.00
N PRO A 304 -16.89 -7.45 3.25
CA PRO A 304 -17.10 -8.83 3.73
C PRO A 304 -16.59 -9.91 2.76
N ASP A 305 -16.71 -9.65 1.45
CA ASP A 305 -16.36 -10.60 0.38
C ASP A 305 -14.98 -10.34 -0.23
N SER A 306 -14.19 -9.45 0.35
CA SER A 306 -12.85 -9.14 -0.17
C SER A 306 -11.79 -10.15 0.25
N LEU A 307 -10.72 -10.25 -0.54
CA LEU A 307 -9.50 -10.89 -0.07
C LEU A 307 -8.81 -9.97 0.93
N ARG A 308 -8.72 -10.41 2.19
CA ARG A 308 -8.16 -9.58 3.25
C ARG A 308 -6.66 -9.76 3.31
N LEU A 309 -5.91 -8.86 2.69
CA LEU A 309 -4.45 -8.82 2.75
C LEU A 309 -3.99 -8.28 4.12
N SER A 310 -2.76 -8.61 4.50
CA SER A 310 -2.15 -8.22 5.77
C SER A 310 -0.65 -8.02 5.63
N ILE A 311 -0.14 -6.92 6.17
CA ILE A 311 1.31 -6.70 6.34
C ILE A 311 1.90 -7.41 7.56
N HIS A 312 1.09 -8.17 8.30
CA HIS A 312 1.53 -9.02 9.41
C HIS A 312 1.53 -10.50 9.01
N PRO A 313 2.41 -11.31 9.63
CA PRO A 313 2.24 -12.76 9.63
C PRO A 313 0.85 -13.19 10.10
N SER A 314 0.36 -14.29 9.54
CA SER A 314 -0.94 -14.88 9.87
C SER A 314 -0.96 -16.36 9.51
N SER A 315 -1.84 -17.10 10.19
CA SER A 315 -2.21 -18.46 9.82
C SER A 315 -2.86 -18.57 8.43
N GLY A 316 -3.34 -17.47 7.85
CA GLY A 316 -4.08 -17.47 6.57
C GLY A 316 -5.59 -17.59 6.74
N GLN A 317 -6.09 -17.93 7.93
CA GLN A 317 -7.53 -18.20 8.14
C GLN A 317 -8.41 -16.95 8.00
N THR A 318 -7.94 -15.81 8.54
CA THR A 318 -8.71 -14.56 8.60
C THR A 318 -8.13 -13.45 7.73
N LYS A 319 -6.84 -13.53 7.41
CA LYS A 319 -6.09 -12.57 6.60
C LYS A 319 -4.91 -13.25 5.91
N LEU A 320 -4.54 -12.74 4.75
CA LEU A 320 -3.49 -13.27 3.88
C LEU A 320 -2.24 -12.40 4.03
N SER A 321 -1.17 -12.97 4.58
CA SER A 321 0.10 -12.27 4.75
C SER A 321 0.71 -11.91 3.40
N PHE A 322 0.97 -10.62 3.18
CA PHE A 322 1.51 -10.04 1.96
C PHE A 322 2.70 -9.13 2.32
N PRO A 323 3.94 -9.64 2.31
CA PRO A 323 5.12 -8.80 2.55
C PRO A 323 5.28 -7.79 1.40
N LEU A 324 5.27 -6.50 1.71
CA LEU A 324 5.37 -5.44 0.70
C LEU A 324 6.74 -5.39 0.01
N ILE A 325 7.81 -5.73 0.74
CA ILE A 325 9.18 -5.77 0.23
C ILE A 325 9.81 -7.13 0.61
N PRO A 326 9.55 -8.20 -0.16
CA PRO A 326 9.99 -9.56 0.20
C PRO A 326 11.49 -9.63 0.54
N GLN A 327 11.83 -10.41 1.57
CA GLN A 327 13.21 -10.65 2.01
C GLN A 327 13.48 -12.17 1.98
N LYS A 328 14.72 -12.59 1.68
CA LYS A 328 15.06 -14.01 1.48
C LYS A 328 14.81 -14.89 2.72
N ASN A 329 15.17 -14.39 3.90
CA ASN A 329 15.23 -15.20 5.13
C ASN A 329 14.38 -14.62 6.28
N SER A 330 13.49 -13.67 6.01
CA SER A 330 12.70 -13.02 7.05
C SER A 330 11.38 -12.49 6.50
N PHE A 331 10.41 -12.30 7.39
CA PHE A 331 9.25 -11.51 7.06
C PHE A 331 9.68 -10.04 6.90
N SER A 332 9.21 -9.42 5.81
CA SER A 332 9.54 -8.04 5.45
C SER A 332 9.17 -7.04 6.55
N MET A 333 10.06 -6.09 6.84
CA MET A 333 9.68 -4.91 7.61
C MET A 333 8.73 -4.05 6.77
N SER A 334 7.68 -3.50 7.39
CA SER A 334 6.80 -2.60 6.66
C SER A 334 7.54 -1.30 6.27
N PRO A 335 7.25 -0.72 5.10
CA PRO A 335 7.95 0.48 4.60
C PRO A 335 7.99 1.64 5.59
N TRP A 336 6.94 1.82 6.38
CA TRP A 336 6.84 2.88 7.38
C TRP A 336 7.61 2.62 8.69
N HIS A 337 8.23 1.45 8.83
CA HIS A 337 9.06 1.07 9.97
C HIS A 337 10.51 0.74 9.60
N CYS A 338 10.94 1.00 8.37
CA CYS A 338 12.32 0.79 7.94
C CYS A 338 12.77 1.82 6.92
N SER A 339 14.00 1.64 6.45
CA SER A 339 14.53 2.19 5.20
C SER A 339 14.86 1.05 4.25
N VAL A 340 15.00 1.35 2.96
CA VAL A 340 15.44 0.39 1.94
C VAL A 340 16.87 0.71 1.53
N ALA A 341 17.69 -0.34 1.42
CA ALA A 341 18.94 -0.30 0.69
C ALA A 341 18.82 -1.09 -0.63
N VAL A 342 19.54 -0.64 -1.66
CA VAL A 342 19.60 -1.29 -2.97
C VAL A 342 21.02 -1.72 -3.27
N THR A 343 21.23 -3.00 -3.56
CA THR A 343 22.54 -3.52 -3.96
C THR A 343 22.85 -3.22 -5.43
N THR A 344 24.10 -3.39 -5.82
CA THR A 344 24.57 -3.37 -7.21
C THR A 344 23.84 -4.37 -8.10
N ALA A 345 23.43 -5.52 -7.54
CA ALA A 345 22.56 -6.51 -8.18
C ALA A 345 21.05 -6.15 -8.16
N GLY A 346 20.67 -5.00 -7.61
CA GLY A 346 19.28 -4.54 -7.59
C GLY A 346 18.42 -5.15 -6.48
N GLU A 347 19.03 -5.88 -5.54
CA GLU A 347 18.30 -6.47 -4.43
C GLU A 347 17.85 -5.40 -3.43
N PHE A 348 16.60 -5.47 -2.99
CA PHE A 348 16.05 -4.59 -1.97
C PHE A 348 16.21 -5.18 -0.58
N ILE A 349 16.93 -4.49 0.29
CA ILE A 349 17.17 -4.90 1.68
C ILE A 349 16.41 -3.96 2.61
N THR A 350 15.57 -4.50 3.48
CA THR A 350 14.88 -3.71 4.50
C THR A 350 15.64 -3.75 5.82
N ALA A 351 15.97 -2.59 6.39
CA ALA A 351 16.50 -2.46 7.74
C ALA A 351 16.23 -1.08 8.31
N HIS A 352 16.45 -0.92 9.61
CA HIS A 352 16.51 0.40 10.24
C HIS A 352 17.63 1.23 9.58
N GLN A 353 17.39 2.52 9.33
CA GLN A 353 18.37 3.36 8.64
C GLN A 353 19.74 3.42 9.34
N SER A 354 19.81 3.24 10.66
CA SER A 354 21.07 3.19 11.40
C SER A 354 21.97 2.03 10.94
N ALA A 355 21.39 0.90 10.52
CA ALA A 355 22.14 -0.23 9.99
C ALA A 355 22.64 0.03 8.57
N HIS A 356 21.86 0.74 7.74
CA HIS A 356 22.26 1.06 6.38
C HIS A 356 23.28 2.19 6.30
N ARG A 357 23.18 3.22 7.14
CA ARG A 357 24.06 4.39 7.13
C ARG A 357 25.54 4.04 7.34
N GLN A 358 25.83 2.87 7.91
CA GLN A 358 27.20 2.38 8.13
C GLN A 358 27.83 1.72 6.88
N LYS A 359 27.03 1.35 5.88
CA LYS A 359 27.45 0.48 4.78
C LYS A 359 27.02 0.94 3.38
N PHE A 360 26.13 1.91 3.30
CA PHE A 360 25.48 2.32 2.06
C PHE A 360 25.44 3.85 1.94
N ASP A 361 25.43 4.34 0.70
CA ASP A 361 25.29 5.76 0.39
C ASP A 361 23.82 6.18 0.50
N LEU A 362 23.57 7.31 1.15
CA LEU A 362 22.22 7.88 1.21
C LEU A 362 21.91 8.61 -0.10
N ILE A 363 20.92 8.13 -0.84
CA ILE A 363 20.40 8.76 -2.04
C ILE A 363 19.23 9.68 -1.68
N LYS A 364 19.26 10.88 -2.26
CA LYS A 364 18.21 11.89 -2.09
C LYS A 364 17.43 12.08 -3.39
N ARG A 365 16.14 12.41 -3.27
CA ARG A 365 15.28 12.86 -4.36
C ARG A 365 14.67 14.19 -3.97
N ASP A 366 14.81 15.21 -4.80
CA ASP A 366 14.35 16.59 -4.51
C ASP A 366 14.87 17.13 -3.17
N GLY A 367 16.13 16.82 -2.84
CA GLY A 367 16.76 17.19 -1.58
C GLY A 367 16.34 16.36 -0.36
N GLN A 368 15.36 15.47 -0.49
CA GLN A 368 14.86 14.62 0.60
C GLN A 368 15.53 13.24 0.59
N PRO A 369 15.94 12.70 1.76
CA PRO A 369 16.36 11.30 1.90
C PRO A 369 15.34 10.33 1.29
N TYR A 370 15.77 9.45 0.39
CA TYR A 370 14.86 8.61 -0.41
C TYR A 370 15.14 7.10 -0.30
N PHE A 371 16.40 6.68 -0.31
CA PHE A 371 16.81 5.29 -0.04
C PHE A 371 18.33 5.23 0.15
N PHE A 372 18.84 4.05 0.50
CA PHE A 372 20.27 3.76 0.53
C PHE A 372 20.70 2.95 -0.69
N ARG A 373 21.91 3.17 -1.21
CA ARG A 373 22.45 2.40 -2.33
C ARG A 373 23.84 1.88 -2.00
N GLU A 374 24.17 0.67 -2.45
CA GLU A 374 25.49 0.10 -2.25
C GLU A 374 26.53 0.98 -2.93
N SER A 375 27.55 1.37 -2.16
CA SER A 375 28.63 2.22 -2.67
C SER A 375 29.41 1.43 -3.72
N SER A 376 29.40 1.90 -4.97
CA SER A 376 30.06 1.23 -6.08
C SER A 376 30.44 2.22 -7.18
N PRO A 377 31.64 2.09 -7.78
CA PRO A 377 32.04 2.88 -8.94
C PRO A 377 31.10 2.76 -10.14
N LEU A 378 30.29 1.68 -10.21
CA LEU A 378 29.30 1.47 -11.27
C LEU A 378 28.26 2.60 -11.37
N PHE A 379 28.06 3.35 -10.28
CA PHE A 379 27.13 4.46 -10.22
C PHE A 379 27.78 5.84 -10.34
N ASN A 380 29.09 5.91 -10.58
CA ASN A 380 29.84 7.16 -10.72
C ASN A 380 30.07 7.44 -12.21
N TRP A 381 29.14 8.16 -12.82
CA TRP A 381 29.14 8.43 -14.25
C TRP A 381 29.67 9.83 -14.55
N ASP A 382 30.31 9.97 -15.71
CA ASP A 382 30.73 11.28 -16.23
C ASP A 382 29.49 12.05 -16.72
N ALA A 383 28.56 11.33 -17.35
CA ALA A 383 27.27 11.87 -17.75
C ALA A 383 26.37 12.17 -16.54
N SER A 384 25.58 13.24 -16.66
CA SER A 384 24.56 13.58 -15.66
C SER A 384 23.37 12.63 -15.79
N VAL A 385 23.37 11.57 -14.99
CA VAL A 385 22.33 10.54 -14.97
C VAL A 385 21.66 10.42 -13.60
N ASP A 386 20.37 10.09 -13.62
CA ASP A 386 19.59 9.70 -12.45
C ASP A 386 19.32 8.18 -12.51
N PHE A 387 19.59 7.48 -11.40
CA PHE A 387 19.34 6.03 -11.29
C PHE A 387 18.01 5.78 -10.56
N GLU A 388 17.03 5.23 -11.27
CA GLU A 388 15.72 4.91 -10.73
C GLU A 388 15.57 3.40 -10.55
N HIS A 389 15.46 2.95 -9.30
CA HIS A 389 15.20 1.55 -8.98
C HIS A 389 13.70 1.29 -8.86
N HIS A 390 13.20 0.32 -9.62
CA HIS A 390 11.81 -0.07 -9.65
C HIS A 390 11.61 -1.51 -9.15
N TYR A 391 10.38 -1.80 -8.73
CA TYR A 391 9.97 -3.16 -8.36
C TYR A 391 10.33 -4.18 -9.47
N GLY A 392 10.74 -5.38 -9.04
CA GLY A 392 11.24 -6.40 -9.96
C GLY A 392 12.72 -6.30 -10.31
N GLN A 393 13.49 -5.47 -9.59
CA GLN A 393 14.93 -5.23 -9.83
C GLN A 393 15.16 -4.66 -11.25
N ASN A 394 14.28 -3.73 -11.63
CA ASN A 394 14.40 -2.99 -12.88
C ASN A 394 15.05 -1.63 -12.61
N LEU A 395 16.21 -1.41 -13.20
CA LEU A 395 16.95 -0.16 -13.12
C LEU A 395 16.68 0.68 -14.37
N VAL A 396 16.21 1.91 -14.18
CA VAL A 396 16.11 2.89 -15.26
C VAL A 396 17.20 3.94 -15.05
N VAL A 397 18.09 4.07 -16.01
CA VAL A 397 19.12 5.12 -16.05
C VAL A 397 18.59 6.25 -16.92
N ARG A 398 18.33 7.40 -16.31
CA ARG A 398 17.83 8.60 -16.99
C ARG A 398 18.95 9.58 -17.24
N ALA A 399 19.37 9.75 -18.48
CA ALA A 399 20.34 10.76 -18.85
C ALA A 399 19.66 12.10 -19.15
N ARG A 400 20.12 13.17 -18.50
CA ARG A 400 19.68 14.53 -18.83
C ARG A 400 20.32 14.93 -20.14
N LYS A 401 19.51 15.24 -21.15
CA LYS A 401 20.03 15.53 -22.49
C LYS A 401 20.89 16.80 -22.50
N GLN A 402 22.21 16.65 -22.53
CA GLN A 402 23.09 17.69 -23.09
C GLN A 402 23.18 17.45 -24.59
N ILE A 403 22.92 18.49 -25.38
CA ILE A 403 22.87 18.41 -26.85
C ILE A 403 24.24 17.92 -27.35
N ASN A 404 24.27 16.77 -28.05
CA ASN A 404 25.41 16.16 -28.75
C ASN A 404 26.51 15.47 -27.91
N GLN A 405 26.22 15.00 -26.71
CA GLN A 405 27.20 14.23 -25.93
C GLN A 405 26.84 12.73 -25.89
N GLU A 406 27.65 11.91 -26.56
CA GLU A 406 27.63 10.45 -26.41
C GLU A 406 28.17 10.07 -25.03
N LEU A 407 27.77 8.90 -24.52
CA LEU A 407 28.34 8.36 -23.28
C LEU A 407 29.83 8.06 -23.49
N SER A 408 30.65 8.27 -22.47
CA SER A 408 32.05 7.83 -22.51
C SER A 408 32.14 6.31 -22.55
N ASP A 409 33.23 5.75 -23.08
CA ASP A 409 33.48 4.29 -23.05
C ASP A 409 33.40 3.75 -21.62
N SER A 410 33.87 4.53 -20.64
CA SER A 410 33.78 4.22 -19.21
C SER A 410 32.32 4.09 -18.73
N ASP A 411 31.43 5.00 -19.14
CA ASP A 411 30.01 4.94 -18.78
C ASP A 411 29.27 3.81 -19.52
N LEU A 412 29.65 3.52 -20.77
CA LEU A 412 29.14 2.37 -21.52
C LEU A 412 29.54 1.04 -20.85
N ASP A 413 30.79 0.92 -20.40
CA ASP A 413 31.26 -0.25 -19.66
C ASP A 413 30.49 -0.40 -18.35
N LYS A 414 30.29 0.68 -17.58
CA LYS A 414 29.49 0.65 -16.34
C LYS A 414 28.05 0.21 -16.62
N LEU A 415 27.44 0.73 -17.70
CA LEU A 415 26.10 0.34 -18.12
C LEU A 415 26.01 -1.16 -18.44
N ALA A 416 27.00 -1.69 -19.18
CA ALA A 416 27.07 -3.12 -19.50
C ALA A 416 27.21 -3.98 -18.22
N HIS A 417 28.03 -3.57 -17.27
CA HIS A 417 28.17 -4.28 -15.98
C HIS A 417 26.87 -4.26 -15.17
N LEU A 418 26.19 -3.11 -15.11
CA LEU A 418 24.88 -3.01 -14.45
C LEU A 418 23.84 -3.89 -15.15
N ALA A 419 23.86 -3.97 -16.48
CA ALA A 419 22.96 -4.82 -17.26
C ALA A 419 23.18 -6.33 -17.02
N ILE A 420 24.40 -6.74 -16.68
CA ILE A 420 24.72 -8.13 -16.30
C ILE A 420 24.22 -8.45 -14.89
N GLN A 421 24.30 -7.49 -13.96
CA GLN A 421 24.00 -7.73 -12.54
C GLN A 421 22.51 -7.57 -12.18
N GLN A 422 21.81 -6.66 -12.87
CA GLN A 422 20.39 -6.36 -12.64
C GLN A 422 19.51 -7.29 -13.47
N LYS A 423 18.27 -7.54 -13.03
CA LYS A 423 17.31 -8.33 -13.84
C LYS A 423 16.88 -7.61 -15.11
N SER A 424 16.87 -6.28 -15.08
CA SER A 424 16.51 -5.44 -16.22
C SER A 424 17.17 -4.08 -16.05
N VAL A 425 17.75 -3.56 -17.13
CA VAL A 425 18.25 -2.19 -17.21
C VAL A 425 17.65 -1.53 -18.45
N SER A 426 17.14 -0.31 -18.29
CA SER A 426 16.70 0.54 -19.39
C SER A 426 17.45 1.86 -19.32
N PHE A 427 17.94 2.33 -20.46
CA PHE A 427 18.59 3.63 -20.59
C PHE A 427 17.68 4.57 -21.38
N VAL A 428 17.37 5.74 -20.83
CA VAL A 428 16.45 6.71 -21.46
C VAL A 428 17.01 8.12 -21.39
N TYR A 429 16.84 8.87 -22.47
CA TYR A 429 17.12 10.31 -22.49
C TYR A 429 15.87 11.07 -22.04
N VAL A 430 16.07 12.08 -21.18
CA VAL A 430 15.03 12.97 -20.66
C VAL A 430 15.29 14.40 -21.08
#